data_AF-A0A1A7PRY5-F1
#
_entry.id   AF-A0A1A7PRY5-F1
#
_cell.length_a   1.000
_cell.length_b   1.000
_cell.length_c   1.000
_cell.angle_alpha   90.00
_cell.angle_beta   90.00
_cell.angle_gamma   90.00
#
_symmetry.space_group_name_H-M   'P 1'
#
loop_
_entity.id
_entity.type
_entity.pdbx_description
1 polymer ?
#
loop_
_entity_poly.entity_id
_entity_poly.type
_entity_poly.pdbx_seq_one_letter_code
_entity_poly.pdbx_strand_id
1 'polypeptide(L)'
;MNDKILYIVATEFQLLTVLNLHINRNILRKADLLLITSSFANIQGILDRLEKENIFEHIFSSNMININSLKTVIGKVYNIFFQSFLSSSYYFNVNNKIFNISNYLDIYCWHEPFIKLFNTIPLKNRNKLQNRINLHRFDEGTASYLPALLNKYNVDEIHLYNSLDEVMFCHLKEKYKNIKAKADIPKLSFYDTAFLSLLKRIFKYESDSFLFSKNSILFFEQPYSSQEIIDFISRYLSLISKLIKELNQDIPIYVKKHPRSGLGKINYYELGWTVIDNYIPIGVPWELALLTKSRKNTNSLLLLSLSSTAVFSHKLYFKDSINIHCCLLANLVKNCELQLSYSNKISEELMLLINSISLRYPDIFIPDTTREFEEYIKLWCDITQEGE
;
A
#
# COMPACT_ATOMS: atom_id res chain seq x y z
N MET A 1 -3.37 -34.46 6.01
CA MET A 1 -3.87 -33.19 6.58
C MET A 1 -3.53 -32.11 5.58
N ASN A 2 -4.48 -31.25 5.21
CA ASN A 2 -4.26 -30.30 4.12
C ASN A 2 -3.46 -29.10 4.63
N ASP A 3 -2.22 -28.99 4.15
CA ASP A 3 -1.31 -27.87 4.41
C ASP A 3 -1.63 -26.68 3.48
N LYS A 4 -2.88 -26.21 3.54
CA LYS A 4 -3.42 -25.21 2.62
C LYS A 4 -3.40 -23.81 3.22
N ILE A 5 -3.10 -22.83 2.39
CA ILE A 5 -3.04 -21.40 2.74
C ILE A 5 -4.25 -20.66 2.17
N LEU A 6 -4.79 -19.69 2.92
CA LEU A 6 -5.70 -18.68 2.41
C LEU A 6 -5.08 -17.29 2.50
N TYR A 7 -4.95 -16.61 1.36
CA TYR A 7 -4.54 -15.21 1.31
C TYR A 7 -5.76 -14.29 1.16
N ILE A 8 -5.79 -13.20 1.92
CA ILE A 8 -6.90 -12.24 1.91
C ILE A 8 -6.35 -10.83 1.74
N VAL A 9 -6.68 -10.23 0.59
CA VAL A 9 -6.15 -8.94 0.17
C VAL A 9 -7.25 -7.99 -0.28
N ALA A 10 -7.01 -6.71 -0.09
CA ALA A 10 -7.92 -5.60 -0.41
C ALA A 10 -7.30 -4.58 -1.37
N THR A 11 -6.00 -4.58 -1.61
CA THR A 11 -5.36 -3.63 -2.53
C THR A 11 -4.41 -4.32 -3.49
N GLU A 12 -4.09 -3.65 -4.59
CA GLU A 12 -3.15 -4.12 -5.60
C GLU A 12 -1.75 -4.38 -5.04
N PHE A 13 -1.30 -3.53 -4.11
CA PHE A 13 -0.03 -3.73 -3.40
C PHE A 13 -0.05 -5.00 -2.53
N GLN A 14 -1.15 -5.26 -1.83
CA GLN A 14 -1.31 -6.47 -1.02
C GLN A 14 -1.31 -7.72 -1.91
N LEU A 15 -1.99 -7.66 -3.06
CA LEU A 15 -1.94 -8.74 -4.05
C LEU A 15 -0.52 -9.00 -4.56
N LEU A 16 0.22 -7.94 -4.92
CA LEU A 16 1.62 -8.04 -5.30
C LEU A 16 2.46 -8.71 -4.19
N THR A 17 2.26 -8.29 -2.94
CA THR A 17 2.97 -8.86 -1.79
C THR A 17 2.66 -10.34 -1.59
N VAL A 18 1.39 -10.74 -1.71
CA VAL A 18 0.97 -12.15 -1.61
C VAL A 18 1.59 -12.99 -2.72
N LEU A 19 1.58 -12.50 -3.96
CA LEU A 19 2.21 -13.21 -5.09
C LEU A 19 3.70 -13.42 -4.81
N ASN A 20 4.40 -12.37 -4.35
CA ASN A 20 5.81 -12.43 -4.03
C ASN A 20 6.10 -13.43 -2.89
N LEU A 21 5.32 -13.37 -1.81
CA LEU A 21 5.45 -14.27 -0.67
C LEU A 21 5.17 -15.72 -1.07
N HIS A 22 4.10 -15.95 -1.84
CA HIS A 22 3.71 -17.29 -2.22
C HIS A 22 4.79 -17.93 -3.10
N ILE A 23 5.22 -17.24 -4.14
CA ILE A 23 6.23 -17.74 -5.08
C ILE A 23 7.58 -17.97 -4.40
N ASN A 24 8.01 -17.07 -3.54
CA ASN A 24 9.35 -17.14 -2.94
C ASN A 24 9.43 -17.98 -1.66
N ARG A 25 8.32 -18.28 -0.98
CA ARG A 25 8.34 -19.00 0.31
C ARG A 25 7.37 -20.15 0.44
N ASN A 26 6.22 -20.09 -0.22
CA ASN A 26 5.14 -21.04 -0.02
C ASN A 26 4.76 -21.81 -1.29
N ILE A 27 5.63 -21.83 -2.31
CA ILE A 27 5.32 -22.40 -3.63
C ILE A 27 4.97 -23.89 -3.59
N LEU A 28 5.43 -24.61 -2.57
CA LEU A 28 5.16 -26.04 -2.37
C LEU A 28 3.80 -26.29 -1.69
N ARG A 29 3.14 -25.26 -1.19
CA ARG A 29 1.87 -25.35 -0.44
C ARG A 29 0.73 -24.95 -1.35
N LYS A 30 -0.40 -25.65 -1.25
CA LYS A 30 -1.61 -25.23 -1.94
C LYS A 30 -2.10 -23.90 -1.36
N ALA A 31 -2.54 -22.99 -2.21
CA ALA A 31 -3.03 -21.69 -1.78
C ALA A 31 -4.32 -21.30 -2.49
N ASP A 32 -5.20 -20.66 -1.74
CA ASP A 32 -6.36 -19.93 -2.26
C ASP A 32 -6.20 -18.43 -2.02
N LEU A 33 -6.90 -17.63 -2.82
CA LEU A 33 -6.87 -16.17 -2.75
C LEU A 33 -8.29 -15.61 -2.64
N LEU A 34 -8.51 -14.69 -1.70
CA LEU A 34 -9.73 -13.88 -1.60
C LEU A 34 -9.40 -12.40 -1.84
N LEU A 35 -10.01 -11.85 -2.89
CA LEU A 35 -9.93 -10.43 -3.24
C LEU A 35 -11.15 -9.67 -2.69
N ILE A 36 -10.89 -8.62 -1.90
CA ILE A 36 -11.92 -7.71 -1.38
C ILE A 36 -12.14 -6.58 -2.39
N THR A 37 -13.28 -6.62 -3.05
CA THR A 37 -13.58 -5.94 -4.32
C THR A 37 -13.81 -4.44 -4.24
N SER A 38 -14.14 -3.88 -3.08
CA SER A 38 -14.48 -2.46 -2.94
C SER A 38 -13.31 -1.51 -3.20
N SER A 39 -12.10 -2.02 -3.35
CA SER A 39 -10.86 -1.24 -3.41
C SER A 39 -9.98 -1.55 -4.61
N PHE A 40 -10.31 -2.56 -5.42
CA PHE A 40 -9.56 -2.90 -6.64
C PHE A 40 -10.19 -2.25 -7.87
N ALA A 41 -9.38 -1.53 -8.64
CA ALA A 41 -9.79 -1.13 -9.98
C ALA A 41 -9.69 -2.33 -10.94
N ASN A 42 -10.68 -2.48 -11.83
CA ASN A 42 -10.71 -3.54 -12.85
C ASN A 42 -10.52 -4.97 -12.28
N ILE A 43 -11.22 -5.27 -11.18
CA ILE A 43 -11.07 -6.55 -10.47
C ILE A 43 -11.34 -7.78 -11.36
N GLN A 44 -12.32 -7.72 -12.27
CA GLN A 44 -12.63 -8.83 -13.17
C GLN A 44 -11.44 -9.20 -14.05
N GLY A 45 -10.81 -8.20 -14.66
CA GLY A 45 -9.64 -8.46 -15.48
C GLY A 45 -8.48 -9.07 -14.67
N ILE A 46 -8.30 -8.66 -13.41
CA ILE A 46 -7.29 -9.25 -12.52
C ILE A 46 -7.61 -10.72 -12.24
N LEU A 47 -8.87 -11.04 -11.93
CA LEU A 47 -9.32 -12.42 -11.69
C LEU A 47 -9.04 -13.33 -12.89
N ASP A 48 -9.49 -12.92 -14.09
CA ASP A 48 -9.31 -13.71 -15.32
C ASP A 48 -7.83 -13.99 -15.63
N ARG A 49 -6.94 -13.06 -15.26
CA ARG A 49 -5.51 -13.21 -15.48
C ARG A 49 -4.86 -14.07 -14.40
N LEU A 50 -5.24 -13.91 -13.13
CA LEU A 50 -4.77 -14.80 -12.05
C LEU A 50 -5.16 -16.26 -12.30
N GLU A 51 -6.38 -16.52 -12.80
CA GLU A 51 -6.83 -17.85 -13.18
C GLU A 51 -5.94 -18.46 -14.28
N LYS A 52 -5.57 -17.68 -15.29
CA LYS A 52 -4.68 -18.13 -16.37
C LYS A 52 -3.27 -18.48 -15.87
N GLU A 53 -2.75 -17.75 -14.89
CA GLU A 53 -1.42 -17.99 -14.33
C GLU A 53 -1.40 -19.24 -13.42
N ASN A 54 -2.56 -19.79 -13.02
CA ASN A 54 -2.69 -21.01 -12.20
C ASN A 54 -1.83 -21.00 -10.92
N ILE A 55 -1.70 -19.83 -10.28
CA ILE A 55 -0.92 -19.66 -9.04
C ILE A 55 -1.69 -20.17 -7.82
N PHE A 56 -3.02 -19.98 -7.83
CA PHE A 56 -3.91 -20.35 -6.74
C PHE A 56 -4.86 -21.45 -7.18
N GLU A 57 -5.20 -22.38 -6.29
CA GLU A 57 -6.14 -23.48 -6.58
C GLU A 57 -7.57 -22.93 -6.76
N HIS A 58 -7.95 -21.98 -5.90
CA HIS A 58 -9.19 -21.22 -6.04
C HIS A 58 -8.95 -19.72 -5.81
N ILE A 59 -9.64 -18.92 -6.62
CA ILE A 59 -9.63 -17.46 -6.51
C ILE A 59 -11.06 -17.00 -6.26
N PHE A 60 -11.25 -16.24 -5.20
CA PHE A 60 -12.53 -15.74 -4.73
C PHE A 60 -12.56 -14.22 -4.81
N SER A 61 -13.74 -13.69 -5.11
CA SER A 61 -14.00 -12.26 -5.16
C SER A 61 -15.24 -11.94 -4.34
N SER A 62 -15.17 -10.96 -3.44
CA SER A 62 -16.31 -10.62 -2.57
C SER A 62 -17.57 -10.15 -3.32
N ASN A 63 -17.46 -9.71 -4.58
CA ASN A 63 -18.62 -9.41 -5.44
C ASN A 63 -19.19 -10.66 -6.14
N MET A 64 -18.35 -11.69 -6.36
CA MET A 64 -18.75 -12.97 -6.96
C MET A 64 -19.30 -13.96 -5.95
N ILE A 65 -19.17 -13.65 -4.66
CA ILE A 65 -19.96 -14.28 -3.59
C ILE A 65 -21.41 -13.83 -3.79
N ASN A 66 -22.03 -14.37 -4.84
CA ASN A 66 -23.42 -14.20 -5.15
C ASN A 66 -24.15 -15.18 -4.22
N ILE A 67 -24.61 -14.67 -3.08
CA ILE A 67 -25.38 -15.43 -2.09
C ILE A 67 -26.81 -15.67 -2.63
N ASN A 68 -26.94 -16.15 -3.87
CA ASN A 68 -28.22 -16.39 -4.54
C ASN A 68 -29.01 -17.57 -3.92
N SER A 69 -28.45 -18.29 -2.96
CA SER A 69 -29.22 -19.19 -2.09
C SER A 69 -29.89 -18.49 -0.89
N LEU A 70 -29.73 -17.18 -0.72
CA LEU A 70 -30.39 -16.38 0.31
C LEU A 70 -31.23 -15.29 -0.38
N LYS A 71 -32.45 -15.67 -0.77
CA LYS A 71 -33.44 -14.91 -1.57
C LYS A 71 -33.96 -13.59 -0.95
N THR A 72 -33.27 -13.00 0.02
CA THR A 72 -33.71 -11.76 0.64
C THR A 72 -32.52 -10.86 0.91
N VAL A 73 -32.65 -9.60 0.48
CA VAL A 73 -31.72 -8.49 0.65
C VAL A 73 -30.69 -8.33 -0.48
N ILE A 74 -31.21 -7.92 -1.65
CA ILE A 74 -30.49 -7.05 -2.58
C ILE A 74 -30.31 -5.69 -1.88
N GLY A 75 -29.09 -5.36 -1.52
CA GLY A 75 -28.72 -4.07 -0.97
C GLY A 75 -27.26 -3.77 -1.28
N LYS A 76 -27.01 -2.63 -1.93
CA LYS A 76 -25.67 -2.10 -2.24
C LYS A 76 -24.73 -2.29 -1.04
N VAL A 77 -23.55 -2.87 -1.31
CA VAL A 77 -22.50 -3.27 -0.36
C VAL A 77 -21.99 -2.12 0.55
N TYR A 78 -22.44 -0.88 0.34
CA TYR A 78 -22.12 0.30 1.14
C TYR A 78 -22.64 0.25 2.59
N ASN A 79 -23.61 -0.60 2.95
CA ASN A 79 -24.15 -0.67 4.32
C ASN A 79 -23.80 -1.94 5.10
N ILE A 80 -22.99 -2.86 4.55
CA ILE A 80 -22.51 -4.04 5.30
C ILE A 80 -21.45 -3.63 6.35
N PHE A 81 -20.82 -2.46 6.17
CA PHE A 81 -19.86 -1.91 7.14
C PHE A 81 -20.50 -1.35 8.42
N PHE A 82 -21.83 -1.17 8.47
CA PHE A 82 -22.53 -0.53 9.60
C PHE A 82 -23.61 -1.38 10.29
N GLN A 83 -23.90 -2.60 9.84
CA GLN A 83 -24.72 -3.55 10.61
C GLN A 83 -23.88 -4.38 11.58
N SER A 84 -23.22 -3.67 12.50
CA SER A 84 -22.96 -4.18 13.84
C SER A 84 -24.31 -4.49 14.52
N PHE A 85 -24.76 -5.75 14.45
CA PHE A 85 -25.46 -6.50 15.52
C PHE A 85 -26.18 -7.76 15.02
N LEU A 86 -26.45 -7.89 13.72
CA LEU A 86 -27.31 -8.97 13.22
C LEU A 86 -26.51 -10.21 12.79
N SER A 87 -26.29 -11.05 13.79
CA SER A 87 -26.05 -12.50 13.73
C SER A 87 -24.66 -12.97 13.29
N SER A 88 -23.82 -13.26 14.29
CA SER A 88 -22.64 -14.13 14.19
C SER A 88 -22.94 -15.46 13.49
N SER A 89 -24.20 -15.92 13.47
CA SER A 89 -24.68 -17.10 12.75
C SER A 89 -24.83 -16.92 11.23
N TYR A 90 -25.15 -15.74 10.71
CA TYR A 90 -25.26 -15.50 9.26
C TYR A 90 -23.89 -15.52 8.59
N TYR A 91 -22.92 -14.83 9.18
CA TYR A 91 -21.53 -14.86 8.73
C TYR A 91 -20.86 -16.22 8.90
N PHE A 92 -21.18 -16.96 9.98
CA PHE A 92 -20.72 -18.33 10.15
C PHE A 92 -21.23 -19.26 9.04
N ASN A 93 -22.48 -19.05 8.58
CA ASN A 93 -23.04 -19.80 7.45
C ASN A 93 -22.39 -19.42 6.11
N VAL A 94 -22.06 -18.14 5.88
CA VAL A 94 -21.31 -17.69 4.70
C VAL A 94 -19.88 -18.26 4.72
N ASN A 95 -19.20 -18.23 5.88
CA ASN A 95 -17.86 -18.80 6.07
C ASN A 95 -17.80 -20.33 5.88
N ASN A 96 -18.79 -21.06 6.41
CA ASN A 96 -18.85 -22.52 6.24
C ASN A 96 -19.28 -22.94 4.84
N LYS A 97 -20.15 -22.17 4.16
CA LYS A 97 -20.63 -22.51 2.82
C LYS A 97 -19.66 -22.14 1.70
N ILE A 98 -18.84 -21.10 1.87
CA ILE A 98 -17.98 -20.60 0.78
C ILE A 98 -16.54 -21.08 0.92
N PHE A 99 -15.97 -21.02 2.13
CA PHE A 99 -14.53 -21.24 2.29
C PHE A 99 -14.19 -22.55 2.99
N ASN A 100 -15.14 -23.16 3.73
CA ASN A 100 -14.88 -24.21 4.70
C ASN A 100 -13.51 -23.97 5.39
N ILE A 101 -13.44 -22.88 6.16
CA ILE A 101 -12.19 -22.33 6.70
C ILE A 101 -11.33 -23.38 7.43
N SER A 102 -11.96 -24.45 7.94
CA SER A 102 -11.27 -25.59 8.54
C SER A 102 -10.31 -26.36 7.61
N ASN A 103 -10.36 -26.08 6.30
CA ASN A 103 -9.46 -26.65 5.29
C ASN A 103 -8.09 -25.94 5.23
N TYR A 104 -7.94 -24.76 5.83
CA TYR A 104 -6.69 -24.00 5.81
C TYR A 104 -5.93 -24.16 7.13
N LEU A 105 -4.61 -24.26 7.04
CA LEU A 105 -3.72 -24.23 8.20
C LEU A 105 -3.28 -22.80 8.53
N ASP A 106 -3.12 -21.96 7.50
CA ASP A 106 -2.65 -20.59 7.64
C ASP A 106 -3.56 -19.64 6.89
N ILE A 107 -3.95 -18.54 7.55
CA ILE A 107 -4.71 -17.45 6.95
C ILE A 107 -3.89 -16.17 7.05
N TYR A 108 -3.56 -15.62 5.89
CA TYR A 108 -2.73 -14.43 5.72
C TYR A 108 -3.62 -13.24 5.34
N CYS A 109 -3.74 -12.25 6.23
CA CYS A 109 -4.72 -11.19 6.08
C CYS A 109 -4.17 -9.78 6.38
N TRP A 110 -4.42 -8.84 5.46
CA TRP A 110 -4.17 -7.41 5.66
C TRP A 110 -5.41 -6.64 6.14
N HIS A 111 -6.61 -7.19 5.87
CA HIS A 111 -7.87 -6.48 6.05
C HIS A 111 -8.41 -6.60 7.48
N GLU A 112 -8.28 -5.52 8.26
CA GLU A 112 -8.73 -5.42 9.65
C GLU A 112 -10.18 -5.90 9.90
N PRO A 113 -11.19 -5.53 9.09
CA PRO A 113 -12.55 -6.03 9.29
C PRO A 113 -12.69 -7.55 9.14
N PHE A 114 -11.85 -8.20 8.33
CA PHE A 114 -11.84 -9.66 8.24
C PHE A 114 -11.24 -10.28 9.51
N ILE A 115 -10.15 -9.69 10.02
CA ILE A 115 -9.55 -10.11 11.30
C ILE A 115 -10.56 -9.96 12.44
N LYS A 116 -11.33 -8.86 12.48
CA LYS A 116 -12.47 -8.67 13.40
C LYS A 116 -13.47 -9.81 13.27
N LEU A 117 -13.89 -10.12 12.05
CA LEU A 117 -14.88 -11.16 11.78
C LEU A 117 -14.38 -12.55 12.20
N PHE A 118 -13.14 -12.89 11.89
CA PHE A 118 -12.52 -14.13 12.34
C PHE A 118 -12.48 -14.20 13.87
N ASN A 119 -12.17 -13.07 14.51
CA ASN A 119 -12.11 -12.96 15.95
C ASN A 119 -13.47 -13.04 16.66
N THR A 120 -14.59 -12.74 15.99
CA THR A 120 -15.96 -12.82 16.54
C THR A 120 -16.59 -14.21 16.40
N ILE A 121 -15.91 -15.18 15.76
CA ILE A 121 -16.32 -16.59 15.76
C ILE A 121 -16.38 -17.07 17.23
N PRO A 122 -17.52 -17.64 17.70
CA PRO A 122 -17.69 -18.01 19.11
C PRO A 122 -16.52 -18.86 19.63
N LEU A 123 -16.01 -18.51 20.81
CA LEU A 123 -14.82 -19.12 21.45
C LEU A 123 -14.83 -20.66 21.49
N LYS A 124 -15.99 -21.30 21.65
CA LYS A 124 -16.12 -22.77 21.61
C LYS A 124 -15.78 -23.39 20.24
N ASN A 125 -16.06 -22.67 19.16
CA ASN A 125 -15.67 -23.04 17.79
C ASN A 125 -14.25 -22.53 17.49
N ARG A 126 -13.87 -21.38 18.04
CA ARG A 126 -12.51 -20.87 17.97
C ARG A 126 -11.52 -21.85 18.59
N ASN A 127 -11.69 -22.37 19.81
CA ASN A 127 -10.75 -23.33 20.40
C ASN A 127 -10.61 -24.65 19.59
N LYS A 128 -11.66 -25.05 18.85
CA LYS A 128 -11.58 -26.19 17.91
C LYS A 128 -10.83 -25.85 16.61
N LEU A 129 -10.83 -24.58 16.20
CA LEU A 129 -10.15 -24.05 15.01
C LEU A 129 -8.75 -23.47 15.30
N GLN A 130 -8.52 -22.85 16.46
CA GLN A 130 -7.26 -22.22 16.89
C GLN A 130 -6.16 -23.25 17.11
N ASN A 131 -6.53 -24.47 17.49
CA ASN A 131 -5.58 -25.59 17.52
C ASN A 131 -5.23 -26.11 16.11
N ARG A 132 -5.79 -25.52 15.05
CA ARG A 132 -5.65 -25.99 13.66
C ARG A 132 -5.36 -24.89 12.64
N ILE A 133 -5.55 -23.61 12.97
CA ILE A 133 -5.44 -22.48 12.05
C ILE A 133 -4.64 -21.37 12.71
N ASN A 134 -3.55 -20.94 12.06
CA ASN A 134 -2.80 -19.76 12.45
C ASN A 134 -3.31 -18.54 11.67
N LEU A 135 -3.64 -17.47 12.39
CA LEU A 135 -3.99 -16.18 11.81
C LEU A 135 -2.76 -15.29 11.75
N HIS A 136 -2.32 -15.03 10.52
CA HIS A 136 -1.17 -14.20 10.19
C HIS A 136 -1.64 -12.83 9.71
N ARG A 137 -0.99 -11.78 10.22
CA ARG A 137 -1.20 -10.41 9.78
C ARG A 137 0.06 -9.86 9.14
N PHE A 138 -0.09 -9.04 8.13
CA PHE A 138 1.03 -8.28 7.56
C PHE A 138 0.97 -6.84 8.00
N ASP A 139 2.16 -6.27 8.18
CA ASP A 139 2.34 -4.83 8.24
C ASP A 139 2.72 -4.30 6.85
N GLU A 140 2.13 -3.16 6.46
CA GLU A 140 2.50 -2.44 5.23
C GLU A 140 3.76 -1.58 5.46
N GLY A 141 4.66 -2.06 6.31
CA GLY A 141 6.04 -1.59 6.43
C GLY A 141 6.26 -0.31 7.22
N THR A 142 5.23 0.30 7.81
CA THR A 142 5.47 1.53 8.59
C THR A 142 5.74 1.24 10.06
N ALA A 143 5.30 0.08 10.57
CA ALA A 143 5.25 -0.30 11.98
C ALA A 143 4.58 0.73 12.93
N SER A 144 4.28 1.93 12.46
CA SER A 144 3.68 3.05 13.17
C SER A 144 2.24 2.78 13.56
N TYR A 145 1.55 1.93 12.80
CA TYR A 145 0.21 1.49 13.13
C TYR A 145 0.19 0.29 14.08
N LEU A 146 1.32 -0.41 14.30
CA LEU A 146 1.36 -1.64 15.11
C LEU A 146 0.74 -1.45 16.51
N PRO A 147 1.03 -0.39 17.29
CA PRO A 147 0.40 -0.22 18.61
C PRO A 147 -1.13 -0.07 18.53
N ALA A 148 -1.65 0.67 17.55
CA ALA A 148 -3.08 0.85 17.35
C ALA A 148 -3.77 -0.44 16.87
N LEU A 149 -3.06 -1.25 16.09
CA LEU A 149 -3.54 -2.51 15.54
C LEU A 149 -3.52 -3.65 16.56
N LEU A 150 -2.47 -3.73 17.38
CA LEU A 150 -2.26 -4.76 18.40
C LEU A 150 -3.27 -4.66 19.55
N ASN A 151 -3.71 -3.45 19.92
CA ASN A 151 -4.71 -3.28 20.97
C ASN A 151 -6.12 -3.74 20.57
N LYS A 152 -6.37 -3.99 19.28
CA LYS A 152 -7.73 -4.22 18.77
C LYS A 152 -7.99 -5.67 18.34
N TYR A 153 -6.96 -6.47 18.06
CA TYR A 153 -7.12 -7.79 17.42
C TYR A 153 -6.20 -8.87 17.99
N ASN A 154 -6.76 -10.07 18.17
CA ASN A 154 -5.99 -11.28 18.44
C ASN A 154 -5.51 -11.86 17.10
N VAL A 155 -4.20 -11.83 16.88
CA VAL A 155 -3.49 -12.49 15.77
C VAL A 155 -2.38 -13.36 16.36
N ASP A 156 -1.99 -14.44 15.68
CA ASP A 156 -0.96 -15.35 16.18
C ASP A 156 0.44 -14.86 15.79
N GLU A 157 0.56 -14.32 14.57
CA GLU A 157 1.82 -13.85 14.01
C GLU A 157 1.66 -12.57 13.17
N ILE A 158 2.69 -11.72 13.19
CA ILE A 158 2.82 -10.52 12.38
C ILE A 158 4.06 -10.64 11.50
N HIS A 159 3.85 -10.47 10.20
CA HIS A 159 4.88 -10.49 9.19
C HIS A 159 5.29 -9.08 8.81
N LEU A 160 6.60 -8.84 8.81
CA LEU A 160 7.24 -7.54 8.59
C LEU A 160 8.23 -7.61 7.43
N TYR A 161 8.53 -6.47 6.81
CA TYR A 161 9.52 -6.36 5.73
C TYR A 161 10.96 -6.22 6.24
N ASN A 162 11.16 -5.77 7.48
CA ASN A 162 12.49 -5.44 8.01
C ASN A 162 12.65 -5.90 9.46
N SER A 163 13.84 -6.42 9.80
CA SER A 163 14.22 -6.84 11.14
C SER A 163 14.30 -5.69 12.13
N LEU A 164 14.54 -4.46 11.68
CA LEU A 164 14.46 -3.27 12.55
C LEU A 164 13.05 -3.09 13.14
N ASP A 165 12.01 -3.36 12.35
CA ASP A 165 10.63 -3.32 12.83
C ASP A 165 10.32 -4.47 13.80
N GLU A 166 10.97 -5.62 13.62
CA GLU A 166 10.90 -6.75 14.56
C GLU A 166 11.53 -6.42 15.92
N VAL A 167 12.67 -5.72 15.94
CA VAL A 167 13.31 -5.22 17.17
C VAL A 167 12.40 -4.23 17.88
N MET A 168 11.77 -3.31 17.16
CA MET A 168 10.80 -2.37 17.75
C MET A 168 9.56 -3.11 18.31
N PHE A 169 9.08 -4.13 17.61
CA PHE A 169 8.02 -4.99 18.12
C PHE A 169 8.43 -5.68 19.44
N CYS A 170 9.69 -6.11 19.56
CA CYS A 170 10.20 -6.71 20.79
C CYS A 170 10.18 -5.73 21.98
N HIS A 171 10.33 -4.43 21.75
CA HIS A 171 10.18 -3.41 22.80
C HIS A 171 8.71 -3.19 23.19
N LEU A 172 7.77 -3.42 22.27
CA LEU A 172 6.32 -3.41 22.57
C LEU A 172 5.83 -4.71 23.24
N LYS A 173 6.66 -5.76 23.27
CA LYS A 173 6.33 -7.13 23.70
C LYS A 173 5.95 -7.24 25.17
N GLU A 174 6.36 -6.30 26.02
CA GLU A 174 5.91 -6.24 27.42
C GLU A 174 4.39 -6.16 27.53
N LYS A 175 3.73 -5.51 26.55
CA LYS A 175 2.27 -5.36 26.47
C LYS A 175 1.58 -6.46 25.63
N TYR A 176 2.30 -7.16 24.74
CA TYR A 176 1.72 -8.11 23.76
C TYR A 176 2.43 -9.48 23.75
N LYS A 177 2.61 -10.09 24.93
CA LYS A 177 3.43 -11.31 25.15
C LYS A 177 3.10 -12.52 24.27
N ASN A 178 1.91 -12.59 23.68
CA ASN A 178 1.43 -13.77 22.95
C ASN A 178 1.57 -13.67 21.42
N ILE A 179 1.98 -12.53 20.88
CA ILE A 179 2.06 -12.32 19.43
C ILE A 179 3.51 -12.48 18.98
N LYS A 180 3.74 -13.31 17.96
CA LYS A 180 5.05 -13.42 17.31
C LYS A 180 5.16 -12.36 16.21
N ALA A 181 6.30 -11.70 16.11
CA ALA A 181 6.63 -10.89 14.93
C ALA A 181 7.79 -11.55 14.20
N LYS A 182 7.77 -11.54 12.87
CA LYS A 182 8.86 -12.04 12.03
C LYS A 182 9.10 -11.11 10.85
N ALA A 183 10.34 -10.69 10.66
CA ALA A 183 10.77 -9.99 9.46
C ALA A 183 11.09 -10.97 8.34
N ASP A 184 10.06 -11.33 7.57
CA ASP A 184 10.13 -12.52 6.74
C ASP A 184 9.38 -12.39 5.40
N ILE A 185 8.84 -11.20 5.11
CA ILE A 185 8.29 -10.89 3.79
C ILE A 185 9.47 -10.75 2.81
N PRO A 186 9.52 -11.53 1.71
CA PRO A 186 10.60 -11.41 0.73
C PRO A 186 10.63 -10.00 0.12
N LYS A 187 11.82 -9.42 -0.01
CA LYS A 187 11.98 -8.16 -0.72
C LYS A 187 11.96 -8.37 -2.23
N LEU A 188 11.32 -7.44 -2.92
CA LEU A 188 11.27 -7.32 -4.37
C LEU A 188 12.65 -7.06 -4.96
N SER A 189 12.86 -7.56 -6.18
CA SER A 189 14.10 -7.37 -6.92
C SER A 189 13.84 -6.84 -8.32
N PHE A 190 14.65 -5.88 -8.76
CA PHE A 190 14.72 -5.51 -10.19
C PHE A 190 15.32 -6.64 -11.03
N TYR A 191 16.04 -7.58 -10.39
CA TYR A 191 16.69 -8.70 -11.07
C TYR A 191 15.77 -9.89 -11.35
N ASP A 192 14.62 -9.97 -10.68
CA ASP A 192 13.66 -11.06 -10.83
C ASP A 192 12.76 -10.84 -12.08
N THR A 193 13.32 -11.16 -13.25
CA THR A 193 12.64 -11.00 -14.54
C THR A 193 11.39 -11.87 -14.67
N ALA A 194 11.41 -13.06 -14.07
CA ALA A 194 10.29 -13.99 -14.12
C ALA A 194 9.11 -13.42 -13.31
N PHE A 195 9.36 -12.98 -12.09
CA PHE A 195 8.33 -12.36 -11.25
C PHE A 195 7.83 -11.04 -11.83
N LEU A 196 8.71 -10.19 -12.34
CA LEU A 196 8.30 -8.96 -13.04
C LEU A 196 7.40 -9.26 -14.23
N SER A 197 7.76 -10.24 -15.07
CA SER A 197 6.94 -10.63 -16.22
C SER A 197 5.55 -11.12 -15.80
N LEU A 198 5.48 -11.87 -14.70
CA LEU A 198 4.21 -12.29 -14.11
C LEU A 198 3.37 -11.09 -13.65
N LEU A 199 3.96 -10.15 -12.91
CA LEU A 199 3.26 -8.96 -12.44
C LEU A 199 2.73 -8.12 -13.61
N LYS A 200 3.54 -7.92 -14.66
CA LYS A 200 3.11 -7.20 -15.88
C LYS A 200 1.86 -7.83 -16.48
N ARG A 201 1.80 -9.17 -16.59
CA ARG A 201 0.61 -9.88 -17.07
C ARG A 201 -0.59 -9.69 -16.13
N ILE A 202 -0.44 -9.95 -14.83
CA ILE A 202 -1.55 -9.85 -13.86
C ILE A 202 -2.14 -8.44 -13.81
N PHE A 203 -1.30 -7.41 -13.77
CA PHE A 203 -1.76 -6.01 -13.70
C PHE A 203 -1.99 -5.36 -15.07
N LYS A 204 -1.79 -6.10 -16.17
CA LYS A 204 -1.85 -5.60 -17.55
C LYS A 204 -1.03 -4.31 -17.71
N TYR A 205 0.20 -4.38 -17.23
CA TYR A 205 1.15 -3.28 -17.22
C TYR A 205 2.30 -3.62 -18.15
N GLU A 206 2.00 -3.61 -19.45
CA GLU A 206 2.95 -3.93 -20.54
C GLU A 206 3.95 -2.82 -20.80
N SER A 207 3.85 -1.71 -20.09
CA SER A 207 4.68 -0.57 -20.38
C SER A 207 6.14 -0.89 -20.05
N ASP A 208 6.95 -1.03 -21.09
CA ASP A 208 8.37 -0.62 -21.08
C ASP A 208 8.47 0.92 -21.13
N SER A 209 7.46 1.60 -20.58
CA SER A 209 7.24 3.03 -20.77
C SER A 209 8.48 3.81 -20.37
N PHE A 210 8.69 4.89 -21.11
CA PHE A 210 9.45 6.10 -20.76
C PHE A 210 9.23 6.63 -19.32
N LEU A 211 8.38 6.01 -18.49
CA LEU A 211 8.30 6.28 -17.07
C LEU A 211 9.68 6.08 -16.45
N PHE A 212 10.18 7.19 -15.91
CA PHE A 212 11.51 7.29 -15.31
C PHE A 212 12.67 7.10 -16.30
N SER A 213 12.47 7.18 -17.63
CA SER A 213 13.57 7.11 -18.62
C SER A 213 14.50 8.32 -18.62
N LYS A 214 14.15 9.35 -17.85
CA LYS A 214 14.94 10.53 -17.53
C LYS A 214 14.78 10.85 -16.04
N ASN A 215 15.62 11.74 -15.52
CA ASN A 215 15.45 12.30 -14.18
C ASN A 215 14.03 12.80 -14.01
N SER A 216 13.36 12.41 -12.94
CA SER A 216 11.90 12.56 -12.83
C SER A 216 11.42 12.68 -11.40
N ILE A 217 10.24 13.26 -11.24
CA ILE A 217 9.56 13.39 -9.93
C ILE A 217 8.31 12.51 -9.96
N LEU A 218 8.07 11.72 -8.91
CA LEU A 218 6.81 11.02 -8.68
C LEU A 218 6.13 11.57 -7.43
N PHE A 219 4.99 12.22 -7.63
CA PHE A 219 4.15 12.74 -6.56
C PHE A 219 3.07 11.72 -6.16
N PHE A 220 3.04 11.33 -4.89
CA PHE A 220 1.99 10.49 -4.32
C PHE A 220 0.86 11.35 -3.76
N GLU A 221 -0.29 11.30 -4.44
CA GLU A 221 -1.52 11.92 -3.97
C GLU A 221 -2.12 11.14 -2.80
N GLN A 222 -2.70 11.85 -1.83
CA GLN A 222 -3.52 11.27 -0.76
C GLN A 222 -4.95 11.81 -0.89
N PRO A 223 -5.96 11.09 -0.37
CA PRO A 223 -7.34 11.55 -0.47
C PRO A 223 -7.57 12.73 0.49
N TYR A 224 -7.61 13.94 -0.04
CA TYR A 224 -7.89 15.16 0.75
C TYR A 224 -9.35 15.55 0.60
N SER A 225 -10.01 15.85 1.73
CA SER A 225 -11.42 16.25 1.75
C SER A 225 -11.61 17.78 1.75
N SER A 226 -10.62 18.53 2.23
CA SER A 226 -10.64 19.99 2.40
C SER A 226 -10.07 20.71 1.17
N GLN A 227 -10.75 21.78 0.75
CA GLN A 227 -10.31 22.63 -0.36
C GLN A 227 -9.00 23.34 -0.03
N GLU A 228 -8.81 23.73 1.22
CA GLU A 228 -7.60 24.39 1.70
C GLU A 228 -6.34 23.52 1.52
N ILE A 229 -6.46 22.21 1.75
CA ILE A 229 -5.37 21.25 1.49
C ILE A 229 -5.12 21.11 -0.01
N ILE A 230 -6.19 21.10 -0.81
CA ILE A 230 -6.07 21.07 -2.27
C ILE A 230 -5.34 22.33 -2.79
N ASP A 231 -5.70 23.51 -2.29
CA ASP A 231 -5.08 24.78 -2.66
C ASP A 231 -3.63 24.86 -2.18
N PHE A 232 -3.32 24.32 -0.99
CA PHE A 232 -1.96 24.16 -0.51
C PHE A 232 -1.12 23.32 -1.46
N ILE A 233 -1.58 22.12 -1.79
CA ILE A 233 -0.87 21.23 -2.71
C ILE A 233 -0.66 21.93 -4.05
N SER A 234 -1.70 22.56 -4.58
CA SER A 234 -1.65 23.29 -5.84
C SER A 234 -0.55 24.37 -5.85
N ARG A 235 -0.35 25.10 -4.74
CA ARG A 235 0.73 26.09 -4.60
C ARG A 235 2.13 25.45 -4.65
N TYR A 236 2.38 24.39 -3.89
CA TYR A 236 3.69 23.72 -3.88
C TYR A 236 4.00 22.99 -5.18
N LEU A 237 2.98 22.38 -5.77
CA LEU A 237 3.07 21.80 -7.11
C LEU A 237 3.41 22.89 -8.15
N SER A 238 2.80 24.07 -8.06
CA SER A 238 3.13 25.20 -8.93
C SER A 238 4.55 25.71 -8.72
N LEU A 239 5.03 25.74 -7.46
CA LEU A 239 6.41 26.11 -7.13
C LEU A 239 7.42 25.16 -7.77
N ILE A 240 7.21 23.85 -7.68
CA ILE A 240 8.08 22.85 -8.32
C ILE A 240 8.15 23.07 -9.83
N SER A 241 6.99 23.25 -10.46
CA SER A 241 6.90 23.52 -11.90
C SER A 241 7.67 24.79 -12.30
N LYS A 242 7.55 25.85 -11.50
CA LYS A 242 8.30 27.09 -11.68
C LYS A 242 9.81 26.86 -11.57
N LEU A 243 10.28 26.17 -10.52
CA LEU A 243 11.70 25.89 -10.30
C LEU A 243 12.31 25.07 -11.44
N ILE A 244 11.63 24.01 -11.89
CA ILE A 244 12.11 23.18 -13.01
C ILE A 244 12.24 24.03 -14.29
N LYS A 245 11.28 24.91 -14.56
CA LYS A 245 11.34 25.85 -15.70
C LYS A 245 12.47 26.86 -15.56
N GLU A 246 12.68 27.43 -14.38
CA GLU A 246 13.77 28.39 -14.12
C GLU A 246 15.15 27.76 -14.31
N LEU A 247 15.30 26.48 -13.97
CA LEU A 247 16.54 25.72 -14.17
C LEU A 247 16.72 25.24 -15.62
N ASN A 248 15.78 25.56 -16.51
CA ASN A 248 15.74 25.12 -17.91
C ASN A 248 15.90 23.60 -18.07
N GLN A 249 15.27 22.84 -17.16
CA GLN A 249 15.35 21.38 -17.16
C GLN A 249 14.07 20.76 -17.70
N ASP A 250 14.21 19.70 -18.49
CA ASP A 250 13.09 18.90 -18.99
C ASP A 250 12.80 17.71 -18.04
N ILE A 251 12.43 18.01 -16.78
CA ILE A 251 12.09 16.99 -15.78
C ILE A 251 10.58 16.72 -15.79
N PRO A 252 10.14 15.48 -16.12
CA PRO A 252 8.75 15.13 -16.06
C PRO A 252 8.32 14.92 -14.61
N ILE A 253 7.09 15.34 -14.31
CA ILE A 253 6.46 15.06 -13.03
C ILE A 253 5.29 14.10 -13.25
N TYR A 254 5.34 12.96 -12.58
CA TYR A 254 4.32 11.94 -12.58
C TYR A 254 3.48 12.05 -11.31
N VAL A 255 2.20 11.71 -11.42
CA VAL A 255 1.28 11.68 -10.27
C VAL A 255 0.72 10.28 -10.09
N LYS A 256 0.91 9.70 -8.90
CA LYS A 256 0.23 8.48 -8.47
C LYS A 256 -1.00 8.85 -7.65
N LYS A 257 -2.18 8.71 -8.26
CA LYS A 257 -3.46 8.92 -7.59
C LYS A 257 -3.72 7.84 -6.53
N HIS A 258 -4.34 8.24 -5.41
CA HIS A 258 -4.79 7.29 -4.41
C HIS A 258 -5.95 6.43 -4.96
N PRO A 259 -6.04 5.12 -4.68
CA PRO A 259 -7.09 4.24 -5.23
C PRO A 259 -8.53 4.67 -4.90
N ARG A 260 -8.70 5.45 -3.82
CA ARG A 260 -9.99 5.99 -3.37
C ARG A 260 -10.24 7.44 -3.75
N SER A 261 -9.31 8.09 -4.44
CA SER A 261 -9.57 9.39 -5.05
C SER A 261 -10.58 9.15 -6.18
N GLY A 262 -11.86 9.40 -5.90
CA GLY A 262 -12.91 9.36 -6.93
C GLY A 262 -12.61 10.32 -8.08
N LEU A 263 -13.35 10.19 -9.18
CA LEU A 263 -13.31 11.16 -10.28
C LEU A 263 -13.61 12.57 -9.73
N GLY A 264 -12.57 13.37 -9.55
CA GLY A 264 -12.67 14.81 -9.30
C GLY A 264 -12.16 15.27 -7.93
N LYS A 265 -11.16 16.16 -7.98
CA LYS A 265 -11.20 17.51 -7.38
C LYS A 265 -9.98 18.34 -7.78
N ILE A 266 -8.81 17.74 -7.93
CA ILE A 266 -7.63 18.43 -8.47
C ILE A 266 -7.59 18.25 -9.98
N ASN A 267 -7.88 19.31 -10.73
CA ASN A 267 -7.61 19.34 -12.16
C ASN A 267 -6.13 19.73 -12.36
N TYR A 268 -5.25 18.73 -12.36
CA TYR A 268 -3.81 18.94 -12.55
C TYR A 268 -3.47 19.66 -13.87
N TYR A 269 -4.33 19.57 -14.90
CA TYR A 269 -4.16 20.30 -16.16
C TYR A 269 -4.42 21.81 -16.02
N GLU A 270 -5.35 22.23 -15.15
CA GLU A 270 -5.61 23.66 -14.89
C GLU A 270 -4.48 24.34 -14.11
N LEU A 271 -3.61 23.57 -13.45
CA LEU A 271 -2.46 24.08 -12.70
C LEU A 271 -1.25 24.45 -13.59
N GLY A 272 -1.39 24.45 -14.92
CA GLY A 272 -0.32 24.83 -15.84
C GLY A 272 0.83 23.82 -15.91
N TRP A 273 0.56 22.59 -15.48
CA TRP A 273 1.46 21.47 -15.67
C TRP A 273 1.32 21.00 -17.11
N THR A 274 2.42 20.92 -17.84
CA THR A 274 2.58 19.85 -18.84
C THR A 274 2.65 18.54 -18.05
N VAL A 275 1.53 18.16 -17.42
CA VAL A 275 1.35 16.79 -16.96
C VAL A 275 1.44 16.01 -18.25
N ILE A 276 2.61 15.43 -18.50
CA ILE A 276 2.68 14.41 -19.53
C ILE A 276 1.57 13.44 -19.15
N ASP A 277 0.78 12.99 -20.13
CA ASP A 277 -0.33 12.02 -20.03
C ASP A 277 0.00 10.68 -19.32
N ASN A 278 1.14 10.61 -18.64
CA ASN A 278 1.79 9.49 -18.02
C ASN A 278 1.46 9.41 -16.52
N TYR A 279 0.19 9.17 -16.19
CA TYR A 279 -0.16 8.73 -14.85
C TYR A 279 0.20 7.25 -14.70
N ILE A 280 0.67 6.83 -13.52
CA ILE A 280 0.65 5.40 -13.19
C ILE A 280 -0.83 5.01 -13.07
N PRO A 281 -1.34 4.08 -13.91
CA PRO A 281 -2.77 3.79 -13.95
C PRO A 281 -3.34 3.42 -12.58
N ILE A 282 -4.61 3.79 -12.36
CA ILE A 282 -5.37 3.26 -11.23
C ILE A 282 -5.49 1.75 -11.43
N GLY A 283 -5.23 0.96 -10.39
CA GLY A 283 -5.15 -0.51 -10.49
C GLY A 283 -3.74 -1.06 -10.76
N VAL A 284 -2.73 -0.20 -10.89
CA VAL A 284 -1.31 -0.61 -10.92
C VAL A 284 -0.65 -0.16 -9.62
N PRO A 285 -0.02 -1.07 -8.85
CA PRO A 285 0.77 -0.68 -7.68
C PRO A 285 2.01 0.09 -8.15
N TRP A 286 2.39 1.16 -7.46
CA TRP A 286 3.51 2.01 -7.90
C TRP A 286 4.84 1.26 -7.81
N GLU A 287 4.92 0.25 -6.95
CA GLU A 287 6.04 -0.67 -6.83
C GLU A 287 6.28 -1.43 -8.15
N LEU A 288 5.22 -1.83 -8.85
CA LEU A 288 5.34 -2.44 -10.18
C LEU A 288 5.86 -1.42 -11.19
N ALA A 289 5.36 -0.19 -11.17
CA ALA A 289 5.89 0.87 -12.02
C ALA A 289 7.39 1.09 -11.76
N LEU A 290 7.81 1.06 -10.51
CA LEU A 290 9.22 1.15 -10.16
C LEU A 290 10.02 -0.07 -10.65
N LEU A 291 9.51 -1.29 -10.49
CA LEU A 291 10.17 -2.52 -10.99
C LEU A 291 10.39 -2.52 -12.50
N THR A 292 9.57 -1.79 -13.27
CA THR A 292 9.76 -1.63 -14.71
C THR A 292 10.86 -0.64 -15.10
N LYS A 293 11.41 0.13 -14.15
CA LYS A 293 12.55 1.01 -14.42
C LYS A 293 13.75 0.19 -14.89
N SER A 294 14.31 0.55 -16.04
CA SER A 294 15.47 -0.14 -16.62
C SER A 294 16.66 -0.19 -15.65
N ARG A 295 17.33 -1.34 -15.57
CA ARG A 295 18.49 -1.54 -14.68
C ARG A 295 19.70 -0.68 -15.02
N LYS A 296 19.82 -0.24 -16.28
CA LYS A 296 20.89 0.65 -16.75
C LYS A 296 20.58 2.13 -16.50
N ASN A 297 19.41 2.40 -15.92
CA ASN A 297 18.90 3.73 -15.76
C ASN A 297 19.50 4.37 -14.51
N THR A 298 20.57 5.13 -14.70
CA THR A 298 21.21 5.95 -13.66
C THR A 298 20.37 7.16 -13.25
N ASN A 299 19.29 7.46 -13.99
CA ASN A 299 18.47 8.62 -13.72
C ASN A 299 17.93 8.60 -12.29
N SER A 300 18.00 9.74 -11.65
CA SER A 300 17.44 9.97 -10.33
C SER A 300 15.92 10.04 -10.39
N LEU A 301 15.28 9.51 -9.36
CA LEU A 301 13.84 9.64 -9.15
C LEU A 301 13.61 10.32 -7.79
N LEU A 302 12.94 11.47 -7.80
CA LEU A 302 12.48 12.12 -6.58
C LEU A 302 11.06 11.66 -6.25
N LEU A 303 10.91 10.95 -5.14
CA LEU A 303 9.63 10.61 -4.55
C LEU A 303 9.16 11.74 -3.64
N LEU A 304 7.96 12.26 -3.91
CA LEU A 304 7.39 13.41 -3.22
C LEU A 304 5.98 13.12 -2.72
N SER A 305 5.65 13.57 -1.51
CA SER A 305 4.27 13.60 -1.01
C SER A 305 4.13 14.64 0.09
N LEU A 306 2.90 14.97 0.47
CA LEU A 306 2.69 15.67 1.73
C LEU A 306 3.13 14.79 2.89
N SER A 307 2.59 13.57 2.97
CA SER A 307 2.85 12.68 4.10
C SER A 307 2.67 11.19 3.80
N SER A 308 2.62 10.80 2.52
CA SER A 308 2.45 9.39 2.16
C SER A 308 3.69 8.58 2.52
N THR A 309 3.46 7.42 3.14
CA THR A 309 4.51 6.45 3.45
C THR A 309 5.11 5.81 2.21
N ALA A 310 4.40 5.90 1.07
CA ALA A 310 4.90 5.46 -0.22
C ALA A 310 6.27 6.07 -0.57
N VAL A 311 6.55 7.31 -0.12
CA VAL A 311 7.80 8.04 -0.38
C VAL A 311 9.04 7.27 0.03
N PHE A 312 9.01 6.55 1.15
CA PHE A 312 10.18 5.81 1.64
C PHE A 312 10.02 4.29 1.55
N SER A 313 8.83 3.82 1.20
CA SER A 313 8.51 2.40 1.19
C SER A 313 9.36 1.56 0.21
N HIS A 314 10.00 2.20 -0.78
CA HIS A 314 10.99 1.52 -1.62
C HIS A 314 12.15 0.89 -0.78
N LYS A 315 12.56 1.53 0.32
CA LYS A 315 13.63 1.03 1.21
C LYS A 315 13.22 -0.25 1.94
N LEU A 316 11.92 -0.43 2.13
CA LEU A 316 11.34 -1.58 2.80
C LEU A 316 11.15 -2.74 1.83
N TYR A 317 10.54 -2.44 0.68
CA TYR A 317 10.06 -3.49 -0.21
C TYR A 317 11.13 -4.00 -1.16
N PHE A 318 12.18 -3.23 -1.45
CA PHE A 318 13.20 -3.60 -2.43
C PHE A 318 14.51 -3.94 -1.74
N LYS A 319 15.20 -4.98 -2.24
CA LYS A 319 16.55 -5.35 -1.77
C LYS A 319 17.66 -4.64 -2.54
N ASP A 320 17.33 -4.14 -3.73
CA ASP A 320 18.28 -3.55 -4.65
C ASP A 320 18.30 -2.02 -4.46
N SER A 321 19.50 -1.44 -4.42
CA SER A 321 19.67 0.02 -4.34
C SER A 321 19.40 0.67 -5.70
N ILE A 322 18.66 1.77 -5.67
CA ILE A 322 18.41 2.62 -6.82
C ILE A 322 18.55 4.09 -6.41
N ASN A 323 18.88 4.94 -7.38
CA ASN A 323 19.00 6.38 -7.16
C ASN A 323 17.62 7.01 -6.96
N ILE A 324 17.12 6.91 -5.72
CA ILE A 324 15.86 7.49 -5.27
C ILE A 324 16.14 8.49 -4.16
N HIS A 325 15.60 9.68 -4.34
CA HIS A 325 15.53 10.71 -3.33
C HIS A 325 14.10 10.78 -2.77
N CYS A 326 13.97 11.12 -1.51
CA CYS A 326 12.70 11.14 -0.79
C CYS A 326 12.46 12.52 -0.20
N CYS A 327 11.30 13.10 -0.43
CA CYS A 327 10.89 14.37 0.16
C CYS A 327 9.45 14.29 0.71
N LEU A 328 9.27 14.68 1.98
CA LEU A 328 7.98 14.80 2.63
C LEU A 328 7.69 16.26 2.99
N LEU A 329 6.63 16.84 2.44
CA LEU A 329 6.29 18.26 2.63
C LEU A 329 5.52 18.54 3.92
N ALA A 330 5.48 17.61 4.86
CA ALA A 330 4.56 17.69 5.98
C ALA A 330 4.85 18.83 6.96
N ASN A 331 6.14 19.17 7.19
CA ASN A 331 6.49 20.30 8.06
C ASN A 331 6.06 21.63 7.44
N LEU A 332 6.07 21.75 6.10
CA LEU A 332 5.53 22.91 5.41
C LEU A 332 4.01 23.05 5.60
N VAL A 333 3.28 21.93 5.57
CA VAL A 333 1.83 21.93 5.86
C VAL A 333 1.57 22.43 7.28
N LYS A 334 2.37 21.96 8.24
CA LYS A 334 2.29 22.38 9.64
C LYS A 334 2.60 23.87 9.81
N ASN A 335 3.67 24.35 9.20
CA ASN A 335 4.20 25.70 9.40
C ASN A 335 3.46 26.77 8.60
N CYS A 336 2.71 26.39 7.56
CA CYS A 336 1.97 27.35 6.74
C CYS A 336 0.77 28.03 7.42
N GLU A 337 0.57 27.90 8.74
CA GLU A 337 -0.57 28.48 9.49
C GLU A 337 -1.88 28.42 8.70
N LEU A 338 -2.14 27.34 7.97
CA LEU A 338 -3.49 27.08 7.55
C LEU A 338 -4.21 26.86 8.88
N GLN A 339 -5.01 27.85 9.30
CA GLN A 339 -6.02 27.75 10.32
C GLN A 339 -7.07 26.73 9.86
N LEU A 340 -6.65 25.51 9.56
CA LEU A 340 -7.51 24.39 9.31
C LEU A 340 -8.29 24.24 10.61
N SER A 341 -9.60 24.37 10.54
CA SER A 341 -10.52 23.86 11.57
C SER A 341 -10.33 22.34 11.84
N TYR A 342 -9.51 21.69 11.00
CA TYR A 342 -8.99 20.32 11.07
C TYR A 342 -7.61 20.14 11.79
N SER A 343 -6.97 21.23 12.24
CA SER A 343 -5.54 21.28 12.65
C SER A 343 -5.18 20.52 13.93
N ASN A 344 -6.09 20.36 14.89
CA ASN A 344 -5.70 19.84 16.21
C ASN A 344 -5.59 18.30 16.29
N LYS A 345 -6.16 17.53 15.35
CA LYS A 345 -6.07 16.05 15.38
C LYS A 345 -5.18 15.46 14.29
N ILE A 346 -5.08 16.11 13.12
CA ILE A 346 -4.22 15.63 12.04
C ILE A 346 -2.75 15.99 12.31
N SER A 347 -2.45 17.03 13.10
CA SER A 347 -1.06 17.43 13.36
C SER A 347 -0.31 16.43 14.26
N GLU A 348 -0.85 15.99 15.39
CA GLU A 348 -0.08 15.17 16.33
C GLU A 348 0.24 13.76 15.81
N GLU A 349 -0.75 13.01 15.31
CA GLU A 349 -0.52 11.65 14.79
C GLU A 349 0.37 11.66 13.54
N LEU A 350 0.19 12.66 12.67
CA LEU A 350 1.03 12.84 11.50
C LEU A 350 2.46 13.22 11.88
N MET A 351 2.63 14.14 12.84
CA MET A 351 3.96 14.53 13.31
C MET A 351 4.65 13.40 14.07
N LEU A 352 3.94 12.58 14.83
CA LEU A 352 4.47 11.36 15.43
C LEU A 352 4.95 10.39 14.35
N LEU A 353 4.15 10.21 13.29
CA LEU A 353 4.54 9.40 12.14
C LEU A 353 5.80 9.97 11.47
N ILE A 354 5.84 11.27 11.19
CA ILE A 354 6.98 11.96 10.55
C ILE A 354 8.24 11.88 11.40
N ASN A 355 8.15 12.17 12.70
CA ASN A 355 9.27 12.07 13.62
C ASN A 355 9.79 10.63 13.71
N SER A 356 8.88 9.66 13.72
CA SER A 356 9.26 8.25 13.66
C SER A 356 9.93 7.91 12.33
N ILE A 357 9.50 8.50 11.22
CA ILE A 357 10.08 8.27 9.90
C ILE A 357 11.47 8.90 9.81
N SER A 358 11.63 10.17 10.21
CA SER A 358 12.91 10.89 10.15
C SER A 358 13.98 10.26 11.02
N LEU A 359 13.61 9.73 12.19
CA LEU A 359 14.52 8.98 13.05
C LEU A 359 14.97 7.65 12.41
N ARG A 360 14.11 6.98 11.64
CA ARG A 360 14.40 5.67 11.03
C ARG A 360 15.08 5.77 9.67
N TYR A 361 14.78 6.84 8.94
CA TYR A 361 15.19 7.06 7.57
C TYR A 361 15.70 8.50 7.44
N PRO A 362 16.92 8.77 7.95
CA PRO A 362 17.49 10.12 8.01
C PRO A 362 17.80 10.71 6.64
N ASP A 363 17.76 9.89 5.59
CA ASP A 363 17.93 10.28 4.19
C ASP A 363 16.63 10.76 3.52
N ILE A 364 15.51 10.77 4.25
CA ILE A 364 14.28 11.43 3.82
C ILE A 364 14.39 12.90 4.17
N PHE A 365 14.33 13.75 3.15
CA PHE A 365 14.31 15.19 3.33
C PHE A 365 12.92 15.68 3.76
N ILE A 366 12.87 16.48 4.81
CA ILE A 366 11.62 17.05 5.35
C ILE A 366 11.87 18.55 5.58
N PRO A 367 11.53 19.42 4.60
CA PRO A 367 11.80 20.85 4.70
C PRO A 367 10.92 21.51 5.76
N ASP A 368 11.51 22.36 6.59
CA ASP A 368 10.80 23.19 7.57
C ASP A 368 10.29 24.49 6.93
N THR A 369 10.95 24.95 5.87
CA THR A 369 10.60 26.19 5.17
C THR A 369 10.50 25.99 3.65
N THR A 370 9.71 26.85 3.00
CA THR A 370 9.62 26.85 1.52
C THR A 370 11.00 27.07 0.90
N ARG A 371 11.86 27.88 1.52
CA ARG A 371 13.22 28.14 1.07
C ARG A 371 14.09 26.87 1.09
N GLU A 372 14.09 26.11 2.18
CA GLU A 372 14.81 24.83 2.25
C GLU A 372 14.33 23.86 1.18
N PHE A 373 13.02 23.83 0.93
CA PHE A 373 12.46 23.02 -0.14
C PHE A 373 12.97 23.45 -1.51
N GLU A 374 12.97 24.75 -1.82
CA GLU A 374 13.50 25.28 -3.08
C GLU A 374 14.99 24.95 -3.26
N GLU A 375 15.80 25.16 -2.22
CA GLU A 375 17.23 24.85 -2.22
C GLU A 375 17.48 23.35 -2.46
N TYR A 376 16.69 22.47 -1.84
CA TYR A 376 16.77 21.04 -2.05
C TYR A 376 16.40 20.61 -3.48
N ILE A 377 15.34 21.18 -4.05
CA ILE A 377 14.95 20.88 -5.44
C ILE A 377 16.06 21.31 -6.40
N LYS A 378 16.63 22.50 -6.21
CA LYS A 378 17.76 22.99 -7.02
C LYS A 378 18.97 22.06 -6.90
N LEU A 379 19.36 21.70 -5.67
CA LEU A 379 20.47 20.79 -5.43
C LEU A 379 20.25 19.40 -6.08
N TRP A 380 19.05 18.84 -5.95
CA TRP A 380 18.72 17.57 -6.58
C TRP A 380 18.84 17.67 -8.10
N CYS A 381 18.27 18.73 -8.68
CA CYS A 381 18.37 19.05 -10.11
C CYS A 381 19.82 19.19 -10.58
N ASP A 382 20.70 19.80 -9.79
CA ASP A 382 22.13 19.96 -10.12
C ASP A 382 22.88 18.61 -10.05
N ILE A 383 22.66 17.82 -8.99
CA ILE A 383 23.23 16.45 -8.84
C ILE A 383 22.88 15.58 -10.05
N THR A 384 21.67 15.74 -10.59
CA THR A 384 21.26 14.96 -11.75
C THR A 384 21.98 15.31 -13.05
N GLN A 385 22.68 16.45 -13.13
CA GLN A 385 23.44 16.87 -14.31
C GLN A 385 24.87 16.30 -14.33
N GLU A 386 25.49 16.09 -13.17
CA GLU A 386 26.88 15.60 -13.08
C GLU A 386 27.02 14.09 -13.38
N GLY A 387 25.89 13.37 -13.46
CA GLY A 387 25.83 11.91 -13.67
C GLY A 387 25.50 11.46 -15.10
N GLU A 388 25.33 12.40 -16.05
CA GLU A 388 25.28 12.15 -17.51
C GLU A 388 26.66 12.35 -18.13
#